data_AF-A0A2N5G3Y1-F1
#
_entry.id   AF-A0A2N5G3Y1-F1
#
_cell.length_a   1.000
_cell.length_b   1.000
_cell.length_c   1.000
_cell.angle_alpha   90.00
_cell.angle_beta   90.00
_cell.angle_gamma   90.00
#
_symmetry.space_group_name_H-M   'P 1'
#
loop_
_entity.id
_entity.type
_entity.pdbx_description
1 polymer ?
#
loop_
_entity_poly.entity_id
_entity_poly.type
_entity_poly.pdbx_seq_one_letter_code
_entity_poly.pdbx_strand_id
1 'polypeptide(L)'
;MKLENFRGIPLISTLIIALLASCYIQISYIPEIIPEYGEFLTKFGEDIKNLEILMLVISFIFQLFILIATIGMEVILVYMAVYFFYKKRLQLREFTQPVMLATLCVLFINIIMSLLLLPTTQDIDTLKNITMFSPVNFLVKPVIICYFLYEKKILPAKLVEWIKLSLVYVLVTCIPGVIMLIIY
;
A
#
# COMPACT_ATOMS: atom_id res chain seq x y z
N MET A 1 -13.66 -5.59 18.76
CA MET A 1 -12.27 -5.91 19.14
C MET A 1 -11.56 -4.59 19.44
N LYS A 2 -11.00 -4.38 20.64
CA LYS A 2 -10.38 -3.08 20.99
C LYS A 2 -9.08 -2.88 20.19
N LEU A 3 -8.85 -1.69 19.64
CA LEU A 3 -7.67 -1.32 18.83
C LEU A 3 -6.34 -1.56 19.57
N GLU A 4 -6.40 -1.65 20.89
CA GLU A 4 -5.27 -1.93 21.78
C GLU A 4 -4.69 -3.34 21.60
N ASN A 5 -5.50 -4.30 21.12
CA ASN A 5 -5.07 -5.69 20.89
C ASN A 5 -4.26 -5.87 19.60
N PHE A 6 -4.31 -4.90 18.67
CA PHE A 6 -3.55 -4.89 17.40
C PHE A 6 -2.26 -4.05 17.54
N ARG A 7 -1.38 -4.45 18.46
CA ARG A 7 -0.09 -3.79 18.69
C ARG A 7 1.07 -4.76 18.52
N GLY A 8 2.09 -4.35 17.76
CA GLY A 8 3.34 -5.12 17.62
C GLY A 8 3.19 -6.30 16.67
N ILE A 9 3.53 -7.50 17.15
CA ILE A 9 3.64 -8.74 16.35
C ILE A 9 2.33 -9.08 15.59
N PRO A 10 1.12 -9.04 16.21
CA PRO A 10 -0.11 -9.36 15.49
C PRO A 10 -0.35 -8.46 14.27
N LEU A 11 -0.05 -7.17 14.37
CA LEU A 11 -0.22 -6.21 13.27
C LEU A 11 0.73 -6.51 12.11
N ILE A 12 1.99 -6.83 12.42
CA ILE A 12 2.99 -7.24 11.43
C ILE A 12 2.56 -8.54 10.75
N SER A 13 2.13 -9.54 11.53
CA SER A 13 1.67 -10.82 10.99
C SER A 13 0.46 -10.65 10.06
N THR A 14 -0.51 -9.80 10.43
CA THR A 14 -1.67 -9.54 9.56
C THR A 14 -1.27 -8.80 8.28
N LEU A 15 -0.35 -7.83 8.35
CA LEU A 15 0.21 -7.18 7.15
C LEU A 15 0.89 -8.18 6.22
N ILE A 16 1.70 -9.08 6.77
CA ILE A 16 2.40 -10.14 6.02
C ILE A 16 1.39 -11.07 5.33
N ILE A 17 0.38 -11.55 6.06
CA ILE A 17 -0.64 -12.45 5.53
C ILE A 17 -1.45 -11.76 4.44
N ALA A 18 -1.88 -10.52 4.65
CA ALA A 18 -2.63 -9.76 3.66
C ALA A 18 -1.77 -9.46 2.42
N LEU A 19 -0.47 -9.20 2.59
CA LEU A 19 0.44 -9.00 1.46
C LEU A 19 0.60 -10.29 0.64
N LEU A 20 0.75 -11.44 1.31
CA LEU A 20 0.82 -12.74 0.66
C LEU A 20 -0.47 -13.04 -0.12
N ALA A 21 -1.64 -12.77 0.47
CA ALA A 21 -2.92 -12.91 -0.21
C ALA A 21 -3.02 -12.00 -1.45
N SER A 22 -2.57 -10.74 -1.33
CA SER A 22 -2.52 -9.81 -2.45
C SER A 22 -1.61 -10.31 -3.58
N CYS A 23 -0.41 -10.81 -3.25
CA CYS A 23 0.53 -11.39 -4.22
C CYS A 23 -0.10 -12.58 -4.96
N TYR A 24 -0.73 -13.48 -4.19
CA TYR A 24 -1.36 -14.67 -4.74
C TYR A 24 -2.46 -14.30 -5.74
N ILE A 25 -3.37 -13.40 -5.35
CA ILE A 25 -4.45 -12.92 -6.23
C ILE A 25 -3.86 -12.33 -7.50
N GLN A 26 -2.88 -11.42 -7.39
CA GLN A 26 -2.27 -10.80 -8.57
C GLN A 26 -1.65 -11.83 -9.51
N ILE A 27 -0.86 -12.78 -9.00
CA ILE A 27 -0.21 -13.80 -9.82
C ILE A 27 -1.22 -14.73 -10.51
N SER A 28 -2.35 -15.02 -9.88
CA SER A 28 -3.39 -15.83 -10.52
C SER A 28 -4.00 -15.19 -11.77
N TYR A 29 -3.99 -13.85 -11.87
CA TYR A 29 -4.56 -13.14 -13.03
C TYR A 29 -3.48 -12.57 -13.99
N ILE A 30 -2.20 -12.54 -13.61
CA ILE A 30 -1.12 -12.06 -14.50
C ILE A 30 -1.09 -12.79 -15.86
N PRO A 31 -1.27 -14.13 -15.97
CA PRO A 31 -1.25 -14.82 -17.26
C PRO A 31 -2.31 -14.32 -18.25
N GLU A 32 -3.45 -13.84 -17.75
CA GLU A 32 -4.54 -13.30 -18.58
C GLU A 32 -4.25 -11.87 -19.06
N ILE A 33 -3.46 -11.12 -18.30
CA ILE A 33 -3.13 -9.71 -18.56
C ILE A 33 -1.83 -9.58 -19.38
N ILE A 34 -0.89 -10.50 -19.19
CA ILE A 34 0.42 -10.55 -19.84
C ILE A 34 0.57 -11.95 -20.47
N PRO A 35 0.15 -12.13 -21.73
CA PRO A 35 0.20 -13.43 -22.40
C PRO A 35 1.61 -14.03 -22.44
N GLU A 36 2.65 -13.20 -22.56
CA GLU A 36 4.05 -13.65 -22.58
C GLU A 36 4.46 -14.31 -21.25
N TYR A 37 3.88 -13.87 -20.13
CA TYR A 37 4.07 -14.51 -18.83
C TYR A 37 3.38 -15.87 -18.78
N GLY A 38 2.17 -15.96 -19.34
CA GLY A 38 1.46 -17.23 -19.50
C GLY A 38 2.28 -18.24 -20.31
N GLU A 39 2.78 -17.83 -21.48
CA GLU A 39 3.63 -18.66 -22.34
C GLU A 39 4.93 -19.10 -21.66
N PHE A 40 5.55 -18.21 -20.86
CA PHE A 40 6.72 -18.55 -20.06
C PHE A 40 6.41 -19.67 -19.04
N LEU A 41 5.27 -19.57 -18.34
CA LEU A 41 4.86 -20.60 -17.38
C LEU A 41 4.61 -21.95 -18.05
N THR A 42 3.94 -21.99 -19.19
CA THR A 42 3.71 -23.25 -19.92
C THR A 42 5.00 -23.84 -20.45
N LYS A 43 5.90 -23.00 -20.99
CA LYS A 43 7.14 -23.45 -21.63
C LYS A 43 8.18 -23.98 -20.64
N PHE A 44 8.29 -23.38 -19.46
CA PHE A 44 9.30 -23.74 -18.47
C PHE A 44 8.74 -24.45 -17.23
N GLY A 45 7.41 -24.54 -17.09
CA GLY A 45 6.76 -25.19 -15.94
C GLY A 45 6.99 -26.70 -15.87
N GLU A 46 7.20 -27.35 -17.01
CA GLU A 46 7.56 -28.78 -17.06
C GLU A 46 9.01 -29.04 -16.63
N ASP A 47 9.93 -28.12 -16.96
CA ASP A 47 11.36 -28.24 -16.63
C ASP A 47 11.69 -27.80 -15.20
N ILE A 48 10.95 -26.82 -14.67
CA ILE A 48 11.17 -26.24 -13.34
C ILE A 48 10.00 -26.60 -12.42
N LYS A 49 10.21 -27.64 -11.61
CA LYS A 49 9.23 -28.05 -10.60
C LYS A 49 8.88 -26.88 -9.68
N ASN A 50 7.58 -26.57 -9.58
CA ASN A 50 7.02 -25.49 -8.75
C ASN A 50 7.41 -24.07 -9.20
N LEU A 51 7.62 -23.82 -10.49
CA LEU A 51 7.93 -22.50 -11.04
C LEU A 51 6.95 -21.40 -10.56
N GLU A 52 5.65 -21.68 -10.55
CA GLU A 52 4.63 -20.72 -10.06
C GLU A 52 4.84 -20.32 -8.60
N ILE A 53 5.19 -21.29 -7.74
CA ILE A 53 5.47 -21.04 -6.32
C ILE A 53 6.74 -20.21 -6.17
N LEU A 54 7.77 -20.49 -6.98
CA LEU A 54 8.99 -19.70 -6.99
C LEU A 54 8.71 -18.24 -7.38
N MET A 55 7.90 -18.02 -8.42
CA MET A 55 7.50 -16.67 -8.85
C MET A 55 6.68 -15.95 -7.77
N LEU A 56 5.79 -16.67 -7.07
CA LEU A 56 5.05 -16.14 -5.93
C LEU A 56 5.98 -15.72 -4.79
N VAL A 57 6.97 -16.54 -4.43
CA VAL A 57 7.94 -16.23 -3.37
C VAL A 57 8.78 -15.00 -3.76
N ILE A 58 9.27 -14.95 -4.99
CA ILE A 58 10.06 -13.81 -5.48
C ILE A 58 9.23 -12.52 -5.43
N SER A 59 8.02 -12.55 -6.01
CA SER A 59 7.10 -11.41 -5.99
C SER A 59 6.80 -10.94 -4.57
N PHE A 60 6.50 -11.88 -3.67
CA PHE A 60 6.24 -11.58 -2.26
C PHE A 60 7.42 -10.92 -1.55
N ILE A 61 8.66 -11.39 -1.77
CA ILE A 61 9.87 -10.79 -1.20
C ILE A 61 10.04 -9.35 -1.70
N PHE A 62 9.90 -9.11 -3.00
CA PHE A 62 9.98 -7.76 -3.57
C PHE A 62 8.89 -6.84 -3.01
N GLN A 63 7.64 -7.31 -2.93
CA GLN A 63 6.55 -6.54 -2.35
C GLN A 63 6.77 -6.24 -0.87
N LEU A 64 7.39 -7.16 -0.11
CA LEU A 64 7.74 -6.94 1.29
C LEU A 64 8.79 -5.82 1.44
N PHE A 65 9.82 -5.81 0.59
CA PHE A 65 10.83 -4.74 0.58
C PHE A 65 10.20 -3.38 0.27
N ILE A 66 9.34 -3.32 -0.75
CA ILE A 66 8.60 -2.10 -1.11
C ILE A 66 7.74 -1.65 0.07
N LEU A 67 6.99 -2.55 0.69
CA LEU A 67 6.13 -2.23 1.83
C LEU A 67 6.91 -1.62 3.00
N ILE A 68 8.07 -2.20 3.35
CA ILE A 68 8.92 -1.69 4.44
C ILE A 68 9.43 -0.29 4.10
N ALA A 69 9.93 -0.08 2.87
CA ALA A 69 10.42 1.22 2.42
C ALA A 69 9.30 2.28 2.43
N THR A 70 8.11 1.92 1.93
CA THR A 70 6.93 2.80 1.91
C THR A 70 6.49 3.19 3.32
N ILE A 71 6.35 2.22 4.24
CA ILE A 71 6.00 2.51 5.64
C ILE A 71 7.05 3.41 6.29
N GLY A 72 8.34 3.13 6.07
CA GLY A 72 9.43 3.95 6.60
C GLY A 72 9.36 5.41 6.13
N MET A 73 9.19 5.61 4.82
CA MET A 73 9.05 6.93 4.23
C MET A 73 7.82 7.67 4.76
N GLU A 74 6.67 6.99 4.85
CA GLU A 74 5.42 7.59 5.34
C GLU A 74 5.47 7.98 6.82
N VAL A 75 6.11 7.16 7.66
CA VAL A 75 6.31 7.48 9.08
C VAL A 75 7.13 8.77 9.21
N ILE A 76 8.21 8.90 8.43
CA ILE A 76 9.05 10.10 8.42
C ILE A 76 8.26 11.30 7.91
N LEU A 77 7.51 11.14 6.81
CA LEU A 77 6.70 12.19 6.21
C LEU A 77 5.65 12.73 7.19
N VAL A 78 4.87 11.84 7.81
CA VAL A 78 3.83 12.22 8.78
C VAL A 78 4.47 12.87 10.01
N TYR A 79 5.58 12.33 10.52
CA TYR A 79 6.33 12.93 11.62
C TYR A 79 6.75 14.37 11.30
N MET A 80 7.37 14.59 10.13
CA MET A 80 7.84 15.91 9.71
C MET A 80 6.67 16.89 9.52
N ALA A 81 5.57 16.44 8.92
CA ALA A 81 4.38 17.27 8.72
C ALA A 81 3.75 17.66 10.06
N VAL A 82 3.61 16.72 11.01
CA VAL A 82 3.08 17.01 12.34
C VAL A 82 4.02 17.92 13.15
N TYR A 83 5.33 17.69 13.06
CA TYR A 83 6.32 18.54 13.71
C TYR A 83 6.26 19.97 13.16
N PHE A 84 6.16 20.12 11.83
CA PHE A 84 6.12 21.44 11.18
C PHE A 84 4.85 22.23 11.55
N PHE A 85 3.67 21.62 11.46
CA PHE A 85 2.41 22.33 11.70
C PHE A 85 2.05 22.52 13.18
N TYR A 86 2.38 21.55 14.05
CA TYR A 86 1.95 21.56 15.45
C TYR A 86 3.09 21.74 16.45
N LYS A 87 4.35 21.73 16.00
CA LYS A 87 5.56 21.83 16.84
C LYS A 87 5.62 20.78 17.97
N LYS A 88 4.88 19.68 17.84
CA LYS A 88 4.86 18.58 18.81
C LYS A 88 6.10 17.69 18.59
N ARG A 89 6.95 17.59 19.62
CA ARG A 89 8.12 16.70 19.64
C ARG A 89 7.74 15.33 20.21
N LEU A 90 7.03 14.54 19.41
CA LEU A 90 6.68 13.16 19.73
C LEU A 90 7.75 12.20 19.19
N GLN A 91 7.79 10.97 19.70
CA GLN A 91 8.73 9.97 19.18
C GLN A 91 8.23 9.40 17.85
N LEU A 92 9.13 9.10 16.90
CA LEU A 92 8.79 8.47 15.60
C LEU A 92 7.94 7.20 15.75
N ARG A 93 8.18 6.41 16.81
CA ARG A 93 7.41 5.21 17.14
C ARG A 93 5.90 5.47 17.30
N GLU A 94 5.51 6.67 17.73
CA GLU A 94 4.09 7.00 17.93
C GLU A 94 3.32 7.03 16.61
N PHE A 95 4.01 7.34 15.51
CA PHE A 95 3.49 7.44 14.14
C PHE A 95 3.53 6.11 13.39
N THR A 96 4.43 5.20 13.76
CA THR A 96 4.55 3.87 13.14
C THR A 96 3.23 3.10 13.16
N GLN A 97 2.56 3.03 14.31
CA GLN A 97 1.32 2.26 14.42
C GLN A 97 0.17 2.85 13.58
N PRO A 98 -0.15 4.16 13.63
CA PRO A 98 -1.12 4.78 12.72
C PRO A 98 -0.85 4.48 11.24
N VAL A 99 0.40 4.61 10.80
CA VAL A 99 0.78 4.36 9.40
C VAL A 99 0.62 2.88 9.03
N MET A 100 1.04 1.96 9.90
CA MET A 100 0.87 0.52 9.66
C MET A 100 -0.60 0.10 9.61
N LEU A 101 -1.44 0.63 10.52
CA LEU A 101 -2.88 0.35 10.50
C LEU A 101 -3.54 0.92 9.24
N ALA A 102 -3.21 2.14 8.85
CA ALA A 102 -3.71 2.72 7.62
C ALA A 102 -3.28 1.91 6.38
N THR A 103 -2.04 1.45 6.36
CA THR A 103 -1.51 0.59 5.31
C THR A 103 -2.25 -0.74 5.25
N LEU A 104 -2.53 -1.35 6.40
CA LEU A 104 -3.32 -2.59 6.47
C LEU A 104 -4.74 -2.39 5.91
N CYS A 105 -5.42 -1.31 6.33
CA CYS A 105 -6.76 -0.99 5.82
C CYS A 105 -6.75 -0.80 4.30
N VAL A 106 -5.77 -0.05 3.78
CA VAL A 106 -5.60 0.18 2.33
C VAL A 106 -5.29 -1.10 1.58
N LEU A 107 -4.46 -1.97 2.14
CA LEU A 107 -4.14 -3.27 1.55
C LEU A 107 -5.39 -4.15 1.41
N PHE A 108 -6.26 -4.18 2.44
CA PHE A 108 -7.55 -4.86 2.34
C PHE A 108 -8.45 -4.27 1.25
N ILE A 109 -8.53 -2.93 1.15
CA ILE A 109 -9.29 -2.28 0.08
C ILE A 109 -8.71 -2.66 -1.30
N ASN A 110 -7.38 -2.64 -1.45
CA ASN A 110 -6.71 -2.99 -2.70
C ASN A 110 -6.92 -4.47 -3.07
N ILE A 111 -6.97 -5.40 -2.10
CA ILE A 111 -7.33 -6.80 -2.33
C ILE A 111 -8.75 -6.91 -2.88
N ILE A 112 -9.72 -6.23 -2.25
CA ILE A 112 -11.13 -6.22 -2.70
C ILE A 112 -11.22 -5.65 -4.12
N MET A 113 -10.55 -4.53 -4.38
CA MET A 113 -10.51 -3.90 -5.71
C MET A 113 -9.87 -4.83 -6.75
N SER A 114 -8.78 -5.52 -6.40
CA SER A 114 -8.12 -6.47 -7.29
C SER A 114 -9.04 -7.63 -7.65
N LEU A 115 -9.78 -8.18 -6.69
CA LEU A 115 -10.75 -9.26 -6.94
C LEU A 115 -11.92 -8.82 -7.84
N LEU A 116 -12.29 -7.54 -7.80
CA LEU A 116 -13.37 -6.99 -8.63
C LEU A 116 -12.91 -6.59 -10.03
N LEU A 117 -11.69 -6.06 -10.16
CA LEU A 117 -11.20 -5.44 -11.39
C LEU A 117 -10.33 -6.36 -12.24
N LEU A 118 -9.48 -7.20 -11.64
CA LEU A 118 -8.59 -8.09 -12.40
C LEU A 118 -9.34 -9.03 -13.35
N PRO A 119 -10.49 -9.65 -12.96
CA PRO A 119 -11.23 -10.52 -13.88
C PRO A 119 -11.80 -9.81 -15.13
N THR A 120 -11.85 -8.48 -15.12
CA THR A 120 -12.39 -7.66 -16.23
C THR A 120 -11.29 -6.92 -16.99
N THR A 121 -10.02 -7.06 -16.59
CA THR A 121 -8.88 -6.38 -17.19
C THR A 121 -8.10 -7.36 -18.06
N GLN A 122 -7.91 -7.06 -19.35
CA GLN A 122 -7.24 -7.96 -20.30
C GLN A 122 -5.92 -7.41 -20.84
N ASP A 123 -5.54 -6.18 -20.46
CA ASP A 123 -4.36 -5.51 -20.99
C ASP A 123 -3.59 -4.76 -19.89
N ILE A 124 -2.28 -4.66 -20.08
CA ILE A 124 -1.36 -4.08 -19.09
C ILE A 124 -1.55 -2.57 -18.93
N ASP A 125 -2.02 -1.87 -19.96
CA ASP A 125 -2.21 -0.42 -19.96
C ASP A 125 -3.41 -0.04 -19.08
N THR A 126 -4.52 -0.77 -19.20
CA THR A 126 -5.69 -0.64 -18.34
C THR A 126 -5.32 -0.96 -16.89
N LEU A 127 -4.56 -2.03 -16.63
CA LEU A 127 -4.09 -2.36 -15.28
C LEU A 127 -3.22 -1.24 -14.68
N LYS A 128 -2.30 -0.68 -15.48
CA LYS A 128 -1.44 0.44 -15.08
C LYS A 128 -2.27 1.67 -14.71
N ASN A 129 -3.24 2.02 -15.54
CA ASN A 129 -4.13 3.15 -15.30
C ASN A 129 -4.98 2.96 -14.03
N ILE A 130 -5.58 1.78 -13.84
CA ILE A 130 -6.35 1.46 -12.62
C ILE A 130 -5.46 1.57 -11.37
N THR A 131 -4.24 1.05 -11.43
CA THR A 131 -3.33 1.01 -10.28
C THR A 131 -2.82 2.41 -9.91
N MET A 132 -2.45 3.22 -10.91
CA MET A 132 -1.90 4.56 -10.70
C MET A 132 -2.95 5.59 -10.30
N PHE A 133 -4.15 5.53 -10.88
CA PHE A 133 -5.25 6.45 -10.56
C PHE A 133 -6.16 5.93 -9.44
N SER A 134 -5.78 4.84 -8.75
CA SER A 134 -6.55 4.31 -7.62
C SER A 134 -6.61 5.32 -6.47
N PRO A 135 -7.79 5.90 -6.16
CA PRO A 135 -7.95 6.90 -5.10
C PRO A 135 -7.62 6.34 -3.71
N VAL A 136 -7.52 5.02 -3.59
CA VAL A 136 -7.22 4.35 -2.33
C VAL A 136 -5.87 4.80 -1.77
N ASN A 137 -4.84 4.89 -2.61
CA ASN A 137 -3.49 5.17 -2.15
C ASN A 137 -3.24 6.66 -1.88
N PHE A 138 -3.88 7.57 -2.63
CA PHE A 138 -3.63 9.01 -2.52
C PHE A 138 -4.74 9.83 -1.85
N LEU A 139 -5.99 9.35 -1.78
CA LEU A 139 -7.07 10.03 -1.06
C LEU A 139 -7.48 9.28 0.23
N VAL A 140 -7.72 7.98 0.12
CA VAL A 140 -8.24 7.20 1.26
C VAL A 140 -7.16 7.01 2.33
N LYS A 141 -5.94 6.65 1.94
CA LYS A 141 -4.83 6.42 2.88
C LYS A 141 -4.52 7.62 3.79
N PRO A 142 -4.35 8.86 3.28
CA PRO A 142 -4.15 10.03 4.14
C PRO A 142 -5.28 10.25 5.13
N VAL A 143 -6.53 10.04 4.72
CA VAL A 143 -7.70 10.20 5.59
C VAL A 143 -7.69 9.17 6.72
N ILE A 144 -7.36 7.91 6.41
CA ILE A 144 -7.23 6.85 7.42
C ILE A 144 -6.07 7.15 8.39
N ILE A 145 -4.94 7.67 7.88
CA ILE A 145 -3.83 8.13 8.72
C ILE A 145 -4.29 9.24 9.66
N CYS A 146 -4.96 10.28 9.15
CA CYS A 146 -5.50 11.38 9.95
C CYS A 146 -6.45 10.87 11.05
N TYR A 147 -7.33 9.93 10.71
CA TYR A 147 -8.22 9.28 11.67
C TYR A 147 -7.45 8.60 12.80
N PHE A 148 -6.46 7.76 12.51
CA PHE A 148 -5.68 7.08 13.56
C PHE A 148 -4.80 8.04 14.38
N LEU A 149 -4.31 9.13 13.79
CA LEU A 149 -3.58 10.17 14.52
C LEU A 149 -4.51 10.97 15.44
N TYR A 150 -5.75 11.22 15.02
CA TYR A 150 -6.78 11.83 15.85
C TYR A 150 -7.14 10.96 17.05
N GLU A 151 -7.40 9.67 16.83
CA GLU A 151 -7.68 8.70 17.91
C GLU A 151 -6.54 8.63 18.93
N LYS A 152 -5.28 8.80 18.48
CA LYS A 152 -4.11 8.90 19.36
C LYS A 152 -3.91 10.28 20.01
N LYS A 153 -4.80 11.24 19.79
CA LYS A 153 -4.70 12.63 20.29
C LYS A 153 -3.44 13.37 19.79
N ILE A 154 -2.82 12.90 18.70
CA ILE A 154 -1.69 13.55 18.07
C ILE A 154 -2.18 14.75 17.28
N LEU A 155 -3.25 14.55 16.50
CA LEU A 155 -3.84 15.57 15.63
C LEU A 155 -5.20 16.05 16.21
N PRO A 156 -5.51 17.35 16.18
CA PRO A 156 -6.79 17.86 16.66
C PRO A 156 -7.98 17.43 15.77
N ALA A 157 -9.19 17.42 16.33
CA ALA A 157 -10.44 17.07 15.65
C ALA A 157 -10.94 18.13 14.65
N LYS A 158 -10.05 18.88 14.01
CA LYS A 158 -10.41 19.99 13.12
C LYS A 158 -10.20 19.57 11.67
N LEU A 159 -11.23 19.69 10.84
CA LEU A 159 -11.18 19.34 9.42
C LEU A 159 -10.03 20.05 8.68
N VAL A 160 -9.80 21.33 8.97
CA VAL A 160 -8.71 22.13 8.37
C VAL A 160 -7.33 21.50 8.62
N GLU A 161 -7.13 20.93 9.80
CA GLU A 161 -5.87 20.30 10.21
C GLU A 161 -5.66 18.96 9.51
N TRP A 162 -6.75 18.24 9.22
CA TRP A 162 -6.73 17.02 8.41
C TRP A 162 -6.39 17.35 6.96
N ILE A 163 -7.00 18.40 6.40
CA ILE A 163 -6.73 18.87 5.02
C ILE A 163 -5.25 19.24 4.86
N LYS A 164 -4.65 19.97 5.81
CA LYS A 164 -3.22 20.33 5.75
C LYS A 164 -2.32 19.10 5.69
N LEU A 165 -2.56 18.11 6.55
CA LEU A 165 -1.76 16.88 6.57
C LEU A 165 -1.95 16.08 5.28
N SER A 166 -3.20 15.91 4.83
CA SER A 166 -3.51 15.19 3.60
C SER A 166 -2.92 15.88 2.37
N LEU A 167 -2.91 17.22 2.32
CA LEU A 167 -2.29 17.97 1.24
C LEU A 167 -0.78 17.72 1.18
N VAL A 168 -0.06 17.84 2.30
CA VAL A 168 1.39 17.53 2.33
C VAL A 168 1.65 16.09 1.93
N TYR A 169 0.82 15.15 2.38
CA TYR A 169 0.96 13.76 2.00
C TYR A 169 0.81 13.56 0.48
N VAL A 170 -0.24 14.12 -0.14
CA VAL A 170 -0.46 14.05 -1.61
C VAL A 170 0.68 14.72 -2.38
N LEU A 171 1.13 15.90 -1.93
CA LEU A 171 2.23 16.64 -2.57
C LEU A 171 3.53 15.82 -2.61
N VAL A 172 3.82 15.03 -1.57
CA VAL A 172 5.08 14.28 -1.46
C VAL A 172 4.97 12.87 -2.06
N THR A 173 3.80 12.22 -1.96
CA THR A 173 3.65 10.81 -2.35
C THR A 173 3.03 10.63 -3.74
N CYS A 174 2.11 11.51 -4.15
CA CYS A 174 1.34 11.34 -5.39
C CYS A 174 1.90 12.19 -6.53
N ILE A 175 2.19 13.47 -6.29
CA ILE A 175 2.65 14.39 -7.33
C ILE A 175 3.94 13.92 -8.03
N PRO A 176 4.99 13.45 -7.33
CA PRO A 176 6.18 12.96 -8.02
C PRO A 176 5.88 11.79 -8.97
N GLY A 177 4.96 10.91 -8.59
CA GLY A 177 4.51 9.81 -9.45
C GLY A 177 3.76 10.30 -10.69
N VAL A 178 2.84 11.26 -10.52
CA VAL A 178 2.12 11.87 -11.66
C VAL A 178 3.06 12.63 -12.59
N ILE A 179 4.02 13.39 -12.05
CA ILE A 179 5.01 14.12 -12.85
C ILE A 179 5.90 13.16 -13.65
N MET A 180 6.38 12.08 -13.04
CA MET A 180 7.17 11.05 -13.73
C MET A 180 6.41 10.48 -14.94
N LEU A 181 5.08 10.33 -14.84
CA LEU A 181 4.23 9.80 -15.91
C LEU A 181 3.92 10.78 -17.04
N ILE A 182 3.94 12.09 -16.76
CA ILE A 182 3.73 13.09 -17.82
C ILE A 182 5.02 13.27 -18.63
N ILE A 183 6.17 13.05 -18.00
CA ILE A 183 7.49 13.22 -18.61
C ILE A 183 7.92 11.99 -19.43
N TYR A 184 7.44 10.80 -19.09
CA TYR A 184 7.72 9.52 -19.78
C TYR A 184 6.54 9.06 -20.63
#